data_AF-A0A2G9YRM8-F1
#
_entry.id   AF-A0A2G9YRM8-F1
#
_cell.length_a   1.000
_cell.length_b   1.000
_cell.length_c   1.000
_cell.angle_alpha   90.00
_cell.angle_beta   90.00
_cell.angle_gamma   90.00
#
_symmetry.space_group_name_H-M   'P 1'
#
loop_
_entity.id
_entity.type
_entity.pdbx_description
1 polymer ?
#
loop_
_entity_poly.entity_id
_entity_poly.type
_entity_poly.pdbx_seq_one_letter_code
_entity_poly.pdbx_strand_id
1 'polypeptide(L)'
;MLVSSKDLILQARKKKYAIGSFNFSNLETLKAIISAGEKLKSPLIVSTTEKAIAYAKVEYLSALAQKAAAQSPLPIVLNLDHGKSLETVSLCLENGYTSVMIDSSHLPFKNNITITKQVVELAHRQNVPVEGELGELGTQSFTDVSQVRQFVEQTGVDFLAVALGSAHGVQKEEHLNLEILEEITKQTTIPLVLHGGSGLPDEDIKQAIRKGICKINIDTDIRTAFKQGLKEGLAKDESDFREILKFSIEDMIKVVEDKIKLFGSENKA
;
A
#
# COMPACT_ATOMS: atom_id res chain seq x y z
N MET A 1 -6.90 7.45 -16.55
CA MET A 1 -6.18 6.19 -16.83
C MET A 1 -5.33 5.86 -15.61
N LEU A 2 -4.99 4.60 -15.39
CA LEU A 2 -4.03 4.25 -14.34
C LEU A 2 -2.65 4.86 -14.65
N VAL A 3 -1.91 5.23 -13.62
CA VAL A 3 -0.56 5.79 -13.74
C VAL A 3 0.45 4.93 -12.98
N SER A 4 1.74 5.06 -13.30
CA SER A 4 2.83 4.43 -12.55
C SER A 4 2.96 5.06 -11.16
N SER A 5 3.27 4.23 -10.15
CA SER A 5 3.57 4.73 -8.80
C SER A 5 4.90 5.47 -8.69
N LYS A 6 5.81 5.27 -9.65
CA LYS A 6 7.20 5.78 -9.61
C LYS A 6 7.26 7.29 -9.41
N ASP A 7 6.64 8.06 -10.30
CA ASP A 7 6.71 9.51 -10.24
C ASP A 7 5.97 10.06 -9.01
N LEU A 8 4.86 9.45 -8.63
CA LEU A 8 4.08 9.88 -7.47
C LEU A 8 4.88 9.71 -6.17
N ILE A 9 5.51 8.56 -5.96
CA ILE A 9 6.29 8.26 -4.76
C ILE A 9 7.60 9.07 -4.74
N LEU A 10 8.24 9.29 -5.89
CA LEU A 10 9.41 10.18 -5.99
C LEU A 10 9.04 11.64 -5.64
N GLN A 11 7.88 12.12 -6.08
CA GLN A 11 7.38 13.43 -5.68
C GLN A 11 7.08 13.50 -4.18
N ALA A 12 6.48 12.44 -3.61
CA ALA A 12 6.22 12.33 -2.18
C ALA A 12 7.51 12.46 -1.36
N ARG A 13 8.58 11.74 -1.77
CA ARG A 13 9.91 11.87 -1.18
C ARG A 13 10.44 13.30 -1.24
N LYS A 14 10.39 13.93 -2.43
CA LYS A 14 10.90 15.29 -2.65
C LYS A 14 10.16 16.33 -1.80
N LYS A 15 8.84 16.18 -1.67
CA LYS A 15 7.94 17.11 -0.98
C LYS A 15 7.66 16.72 0.48
N LYS A 16 8.28 15.64 0.99
CA LYS A 16 8.19 15.14 2.37
C LYS A 16 6.75 14.85 2.84
N TYR A 17 6.02 14.10 2.03
CA TYR A 17 4.74 13.49 2.41
C TYR A 17 4.76 11.99 2.06
N ALA A 18 3.76 11.24 2.48
CA ALA A 18 3.55 9.86 2.02
C ALA A 18 2.23 9.69 1.30
N ILE A 19 2.16 8.73 0.38
CA ILE A 19 0.94 8.36 -0.33
C ILE A 19 0.33 7.14 0.37
N GLY A 20 -0.97 7.21 0.64
CA GLY A 20 -1.71 6.06 1.16
C GLY A 20 -1.89 4.99 0.10
N SER A 21 -1.51 3.76 0.45
CA SER A 21 -1.79 2.53 -0.29
C SER A 21 -2.90 1.78 0.43
N PHE A 22 -4.12 1.88 -0.10
CA PHE A 22 -5.32 1.36 0.55
C PHE A 22 -5.78 0.07 -0.13
N ASN A 23 -5.94 -1.00 0.63
CA ASN A 23 -6.38 -2.27 0.09
C ASN A 23 -7.88 -2.27 -0.26
N PHE A 24 -8.25 -2.95 -1.34
CA PHE A 24 -9.66 -3.16 -1.70
C PHE A 24 -9.91 -4.59 -2.17
N SER A 25 -11.16 -5.04 -2.03
CA SER A 25 -11.57 -6.41 -2.39
C SER A 25 -12.89 -6.46 -3.16
N ASN A 26 -13.58 -5.33 -3.33
CA ASN A 26 -14.86 -5.23 -4.02
C ASN A 26 -15.12 -3.77 -4.48
N LEU A 27 -16.30 -3.54 -5.08
CA LEU A 27 -16.71 -2.23 -5.56
C LEU A 27 -16.84 -1.20 -4.42
N GLU A 28 -17.46 -1.56 -3.30
CA GLU A 28 -17.76 -0.64 -2.20
C GLU A 28 -16.49 -0.12 -1.54
N THR A 29 -15.52 -1.01 -1.30
CA THR A 29 -14.23 -0.64 -0.71
C THR A 29 -13.43 0.28 -1.64
N LEU A 30 -13.38 -0.04 -2.93
CA LEU A 30 -12.75 0.84 -3.93
C LEU A 30 -13.44 2.19 -4.00
N LYS A 31 -14.78 2.20 -4.07
CA LYS A 31 -15.58 3.43 -4.15
C LYS A 31 -15.32 4.36 -2.96
N ALA A 32 -15.22 3.81 -1.75
CA ALA A 32 -14.91 4.59 -0.56
C ALA A 32 -13.53 5.26 -0.68
N ILE A 33 -12.50 4.52 -1.10
CA ILE A 33 -11.14 5.03 -1.26
C ILE A 33 -11.09 6.15 -2.31
N ILE A 34 -11.68 5.92 -3.49
CA ILE A 34 -11.72 6.92 -4.57
C ILE A 34 -12.46 8.19 -4.12
N SER A 35 -13.62 8.04 -3.46
CA SER A 35 -14.42 9.18 -3.00
C SER A 35 -13.65 10.07 -2.02
N ALA A 36 -12.93 9.46 -1.07
CA ALA A 36 -12.09 10.19 -0.12
C ALA A 36 -10.92 10.91 -0.82
N GLY A 37 -10.24 10.24 -1.75
CA GLY A 37 -9.17 10.86 -2.53
C GLY A 37 -9.66 12.02 -3.39
N GLU A 38 -10.85 11.92 -3.99
CA GLU A 38 -11.40 12.97 -4.86
C GLU A 38 -11.74 14.22 -4.06
N LYS A 39 -12.40 14.02 -2.91
CA LYS A 39 -12.73 15.12 -2.00
C LYS A 39 -11.49 15.86 -1.51
N LEU A 40 -10.39 15.15 -1.24
CA LEU A 40 -9.14 15.72 -0.75
C LEU A 40 -8.11 16.02 -1.84
N LYS A 41 -8.43 15.79 -3.11
CA LYS A 41 -7.52 15.97 -4.26
C LYS A 41 -6.16 15.31 -4.03
N SER A 42 -6.18 14.05 -3.60
CA SER A 42 -5.00 13.28 -3.21
C SER A 42 -4.67 12.20 -4.24
N PRO A 43 -3.38 11.98 -4.60
CA PRO A 43 -3.00 10.80 -5.37
C PRO A 43 -3.31 9.54 -4.58
N LEU A 44 -3.73 8.47 -5.26
CA LEU A 44 -4.12 7.21 -4.62
C LEU A 44 -3.35 6.02 -5.16
N ILE A 45 -2.93 5.14 -4.26
CA ILE A 45 -2.54 3.77 -4.59
C ILE A 45 -3.65 2.86 -4.07
N VAL A 46 -4.32 2.15 -4.98
CA VAL A 46 -5.31 1.13 -4.62
C VAL A 46 -4.66 -0.24 -4.77
N SER A 47 -4.68 -1.02 -3.71
CA SER A 47 -3.88 -2.24 -3.58
C SER A 47 -4.75 -3.48 -3.46
N THR A 48 -4.30 -4.59 -4.03
CA THR A 48 -4.95 -5.90 -3.87
C THR A 48 -3.95 -6.93 -3.40
N THR A 49 -4.32 -7.72 -2.40
CA THR A 49 -3.54 -8.89 -1.98
C THR A 49 -3.91 -10.12 -2.80
N GLU A 50 -3.10 -11.17 -2.75
CA GLU A 50 -3.47 -12.48 -3.33
C GLU A 50 -4.80 -13.02 -2.79
N LYS A 51 -5.16 -12.71 -1.52
CA LYS A 51 -6.46 -13.09 -0.94
C LYS A 51 -7.61 -12.33 -1.59
N ALA A 52 -7.43 -11.03 -1.85
CA ALA A 52 -8.42 -10.24 -2.57
C ALA A 52 -8.58 -10.76 -4.01
N ILE A 53 -7.47 -11.08 -4.68
CA ILE A 53 -7.48 -11.68 -6.02
C ILE A 53 -8.19 -13.03 -6.02
N ALA A 54 -7.92 -13.90 -5.05
CA ALA A 54 -8.61 -15.19 -4.93
C ALA A 54 -10.12 -15.02 -4.67
N TYR A 55 -10.50 -13.99 -3.90
CA TYR A 55 -11.90 -13.69 -3.58
C TYR A 55 -12.68 -13.13 -4.79
N ALA A 56 -12.13 -12.12 -5.45
CA ALA A 56 -12.83 -11.32 -6.45
C ALA A 56 -12.34 -11.54 -7.89
N LYS A 57 -11.28 -12.32 -8.12
CA LYS A 57 -10.58 -12.46 -9.41
C LYS A 57 -9.86 -11.18 -9.85
N VAL A 58 -8.66 -11.35 -10.42
CA VAL A 58 -7.80 -10.24 -10.85
C VAL A 58 -8.47 -9.40 -11.94
N GLU A 59 -9.25 -10.02 -12.83
CA GLU A 59 -9.89 -9.37 -13.96
C GLU A 59 -10.97 -8.38 -13.48
N TYR A 60 -11.76 -8.76 -12.47
CA TYR A 60 -12.77 -7.87 -11.92
C TYR A 60 -12.15 -6.74 -11.11
N LEU A 61 -11.15 -7.02 -10.27
CA LEU A 61 -10.46 -5.99 -9.50
C LEU A 61 -9.75 -4.98 -10.41
N SER A 62 -9.07 -5.46 -11.45
CA SER A 62 -8.42 -4.61 -12.44
C SER A 62 -9.43 -3.78 -13.22
N ALA A 63 -10.52 -4.38 -13.72
CA ALA A 63 -11.56 -3.65 -14.44
C ALA A 63 -12.18 -2.53 -13.58
N LEU A 64 -12.43 -2.79 -12.30
CA LEU A 64 -12.92 -1.79 -11.35
C LEU A 64 -11.93 -0.63 -11.19
N ALA A 65 -10.66 -0.92 -10.93
CA ALA A 65 -9.62 0.10 -10.76
C ALA A 65 -9.37 0.91 -12.04
N GLN A 66 -9.32 0.26 -13.20
CA GLN A 66 -9.20 0.93 -14.50
C GLN A 66 -10.38 1.87 -14.76
N LYS A 67 -11.60 1.42 -14.47
CA LYS A 67 -12.79 2.24 -14.67
C LYS A 67 -12.83 3.44 -13.71
N ALA A 68 -12.50 3.23 -12.44
CA ALA A 68 -12.35 4.31 -11.47
C ALA A 68 -11.31 5.35 -11.93
N ALA A 69 -10.13 4.90 -12.36
CA ALA A 69 -9.07 5.76 -12.85
C ALA A 69 -9.42 6.48 -14.18
N ALA A 70 -10.36 5.96 -14.98
CA ALA A 70 -10.83 6.62 -16.18
C ALA A 70 -11.89 7.70 -15.90
N GLN A 71 -12.59 7.62 -14.77
CA GLN A 71 -13.67 8.54 -14.39
C GLN A 71 -13.21 9.61 -13.39
N SER A 72 -12.14 9.34 -12.65
CA SER A 72 -11.57 10.26 -11.68
C SER A 72 -10.57 11.22 -12.33
N PRO A 73 -10.49 12.48 -11.88
CA PRO A 73 -9.42 13.40 -12.29
C PRO A 73 -8.09 13.11 -11.59
N LEU A 74 -8.05 12.19 -10.63
CA LEU A 74 -6.87 11.91 -9.82
C LEU A 74 -5.87 10.98 -10.52
N PRO A 75 -4.58 11.10 -10.22
CA PRO A 75 -3.62 10.04 -10.48
C PRO A 75 -3.89 8.84 -9.56
N ILE A 76 -4.27 7.71 -10.16
CA ILE A 76 -4.59 6.46 -9.46
C ILE A 76 -3.67 5.34 -9.95
N VAL A 77 -3.08 4.61 -9.02
CA VAL A 77 -2.23 3.43 -9.26
C VAL A 77 -2.98 2.18 -8.83
N LEU A 78 -2.90 1.11 -9.62
CA LEU A 78 -3.28 -0.24 -9.19
C LEU A 78 -2.03 -1.03 -8.81
N ASN A 79 -1.97 -1.48 -7.56
CA ASN A 79 -0.79 -2.14 -6.97
C ASN A 79 -1.07 -3.58 -6.50
N LEU A 80 -0.15 -4.50 -6.80
CA LEU A 80 -0.12 -5.83 -6.17
C LEU A 80 0.58 -5.70 -4.82
N ASP A 81 -0.08 -6.16 -3.76
CA ASP A 81 0.40 -6.08 -2.38
C ASP A 81 0.78 -7.47 -1.86
N HIS A 82 2.00 -7.62 -1.35
CA HIS A 82 2.60 -8.89 -0.93
C HIS A 82 2.47 -10.03 -1.96
N GLY A 83 2.82 -9.78 -3.23
CA GLY A 83 2.91 -10.85 -4.23
C GLY A 83 3.95 -11.89 -3.80
N LYS A 84 3.63 -13.19 -3.84
CA LYS A 84 4.51 -14.23 -3.30
C LYS A 84 5.30 -15.00 -4.35
N SER A 85 4.96 -14.81 -5.63
CA SER A 85 5.58 -15.57 -6.71
C SER A 85 5.60 -14.79 -8.02
N LEU A 86 6.46 -15.22 -8.95
CA LEU A 86 6.54 -14.67 -10.30
C LEU A 86 5.22 -14.84 -11.06
N GLU A 87 4.50 -15.94 -10.81
CA GLU A 87 3.22 -16.23 -11.45
C GLU A 87 2.17 -15.20 -11.06
N THR A 88 2.01 -14.88 -9.76
CA THR A 88 1.09 -13.85 -9.29
C THR A 88 1.46 -12.48 -9.88
N VAL A 89 2.76 -12.14 -9.89
CA VAL A 89 3.23 -10.87 -10.45
C VAL A 89 2.93 -10.80 -11.95
N SER A 90 3.24 -11.85 -12.72
CA SER A 90 2.95 -11.92 -14.15
C SER A 90 1.46 -11.74 -14.42
N LEU A 91 0.61 -12.45 -13.67
CA LEU A 91 -0.84 -12.35 -13.77
C LEU A 91 -1.33 -10.91 -13.56
N CYS A 92 -0.79 -10.20 -12.56
CA CYS A 92 -1.15 -8.81 -12.30
C CYS A 92 -0.67 -7.86 -13.41
N LEU A 93 0.56 -8.04 -13.89
CA LEU A 93 1.11 -7.26 -15.01
C LEU A 93 0.28 -7.43 -16.29
N GLU A 94 -0.07 -8.67 -16.63
CA GLU A 94 -0.92 -9.01 -17.78
C GLU A 94 -2.33 -8.41 -17.66
N ASN A 95 -2.79 -8.16 -16.44
CA ASN A 95 -4.06 -7.51 -16.13
C ASN A 95 -3.92 -5.98 -15.94
N GLY A 96 -2.81 -5.36 -16.33
CA GLY A 96 -2.68 -3.90 -16.38
C GLY A 96 -2.41 -3.23 -15.03
N TYR A 97 -1.85 -3.96 -14.06
CA TYR A 97 -1.34 -3.37 -12.83
C TYR A 97 -0.18 -2.42 -13.15
N THR A 98 -0.15 -1.26 -12.50
CA THR A 98 0.84 -0.20 -12.76
C THR A 98 1.87 -0.04 -11.64
N SER A 99 1.86 -0.96 -10.68
CA SER A 99 2.84 -1.11 -9.61
C SER A 99 2.73 -2.55 -9.07
N VAL A 100 3.84 -3.17 -8.70
CA VAL A 100 3.81 -4.50 -8.08
C VAL A 100 4.77 -4.60 -6.92
N MET A 101 4.41 -5.39 -5.92
CA MET A 101 5.30 -5.79 -4.83
C MET A 101 5.58 -7.29 -4.91
N ILE A 102 6.84 -7.64 -4.69
CA ILE A 102 7.28 -9.01 -4.42
C ILE A 102 7.76 -9.10 -2.98
N ASP A 103 7.11 -9.98 -2.22
CA ASP A 103 7.46 -10.26 -0.83
C ASP A 103 8.13 -11.65 -0.74
N SER A 104 9.45 -11.63 -0.76
CA SER A 104 10.31 -12.76 -0.47
C SER A 104 11.13 -12.55 0.81
N SER A 105 10.63 -11.71 1.74
CA SER A 105 11.36 -11.33 2.96
C SER A 105 11.61 -12.51 3.91
N HIS A 106 10.71 -13.49 3.90
CA HIS A 106 10.82 -14.76 4.64
C HIS A 106 11.92 -15.70 4.13
N LEU A 107 12.48 -15.46 2.93
CA LEU A 107 13.55 -16.27 2.37
C LEU A 107 14.93 -15.80 2.85
N PRO A 108 15.96 -16.68 2.85
CA PRO A 108 17.34 -16.25 3.07
C PRO A 108 17.73 -15.10 2.13
N PHE A 109 18.49 -14.13 2.63
CA PHE A 109 18.84 -12.88 1.94
C PHE A 109 19.22 -13.05 0.46
N LYS A 110 20.07 -14.03 0.13
CA LYS A 110 20.50 -14.32 -1.24
C LYS A 110 19.35 -14.77 -2.15
N ASN A 111 18.41 -15.54 -1.61
CA ASN A 111 17.23 -15.99 -2.34
C ASN A 111 16.23 -14.84 -2.51
N ASN A 112 16.06 -14.00 -1.48
CA ASN A 112 15.25 -12.78 -1.59
C ASN A 112 15.76 -11.87 -2.72
N ILE A 113 17.08 -11.62 -2.79
CA ILE A 113 17.70 -10.89 -3.91
C ILE A 113 17.40 -11.55 -5.26
N THR A 114 17.56 -12.87 -5.34
CA THR A 114 17.38 -13.62 -6.60
C THR A 114 15.95 -13.49 -7.12
N ILE A 115 14.95 -13.76 -6.28
CA ILE A 115 13.54 -13.69 -6.67
C ILE A 115 13.12 -12.24 -6.98
N THR A 116 13.50 -11.30 -6.13
CA THR A 116 13.19 -9.88 -6.34
C THR A 116 13.75 -9.38 -7.66
N LYS A 117 14.99 -9.73 -7.99
CA LYS A 117 15.63 -9.36 -9.26
C LYS A 117 14.88 -9.90 -10.47
N GLN A 118 14.41 -11.15 -10.42
CA GLN A 118 13.61 -11.73 -11.52
C GLN A 118 12.30 -10.97 -11.73
N VAL A 119 11.64 -10.56 -10.65
CA VAL A 119 10.43 -9.73 -10.73
C VAL A 119 10.72 -8.34 -11.30
N VAL A 120 11.81 -7.71 -10.84
CA VAL A 120 12.28 -6.42 -11.38
C VAL A 120 12.51 -6.51 -12.89
N GLU A 121 13.26 -7.53 -13.35
CA GLU A 121 13.51 -7.75 -14.78
C GLU A 121 12.23 -7.99 -15.58
N LEU A 122 11.22 -8.64 -15.02
CA LEU A 122 9.93 -8.88 -15.66
C LEU A 122 9.09 -7.59 -15.75
N ALA A 123 8.92 -6.89 -14.64
CA ALA A 123 8.06 -5.71 -14.53
C ALA A 123 8.64 -4.50 -15.26
N HIS A 124 9.96 -4.30 -15.21
CA HIS A 124 10.62 -3.17 -15.87
C HIS A 124 10.54 -3.26 -17.40
N ARG A 125 10.40 -4.45 -18.00
CA ARG A 125 10.11 -4.59 -19.45
C ARG A 125 8.81 -3.91 -19.87
N GLN A 126 7.89 -3.72 -18.92
CA GLN A 126 6.60 -3.06 -19.12
C GLN A 126 6.56 -1.67 -18.46
N ASN A 127 7.71 -1.14 -18.01
CA ASN A 127 7.85 0.11 -17.26
C ASN A 127 7.02 0.16 -15.96
N VAL A 128 6.76 -1.01 -15.35
CA VAL A 128 6.04 -1.11 -14.07
C VAL A 128 7.07 -1.14 -12.93
N PRO A 129 7.00 -0.22 -11.95
CA PRO A 129 7.93 -0.19 -10.83
C PRO A 129 7.67 -1.34 -9.86
N VAL A 130 8.72 -1.75 -9.15
CA VAL A 130 8.71 -2.86 -8.20
C VAL A 130 9.07 -2.39 -6.79
N GLU A 131 8.22 -2.77 -5.83
CA GLU A 131 8.51 -2.75 -4.41
C GLU A 131 9.06 -4.12 -3.96
N GLY A 132 10.21 -4.12 -3.29
CA GLY A 132 10.72 -5.29 -2.58
C GLY A 132 10.66 -5.09 -1.06
N GLU A 133 10.77 -6.17 -0.30
CA GLU A 133 10.78 -6.13 1.18
C GLU A 133 12.06 -6.73 1.75
N LEU A 134 12.61 -6.07 2.77
CA LEU A 134 13.75 -6.56 3.54
C LEU A 134 13.46 -6.50 5.04
N GLY A 135 13.59 -7.65 5.71
CA GLY A 135 13.09 -7.87 7.08
C GLY A 135 11.66 -8.40 7.06
N GLU A 136 11.30 -9.25 8.02
CA GLU A 136 10.01 -9.94 8.04
C GLU A 136 9.04 -9.25 9.01
N LEU A 137 7.94 -8.71 8.47
CA LEU A 137 6.87 -8.11 9.26
C LEU A 137 6.18 -9.11 10.20
N GLY A 138 5.77 -8.65 11.38
CA GLY A 138 5.11 -9.50 12.39
C GLY A 138 6.06 -10.40 13.18
N THR A 139 7.37 -10.29 12.94
CA THR A 139 8.40 -10.83 13.82
C THR A 139 9.05 -9.69 14.62
N GLN A 140 9.79 -10.01 15.68
CA GLN A 140 10.64 -9.01 16.38
C GLN A 140 11.88 -8.62 15.55
N SER A 141 12.00 -9.12 14.32
CA SER A 141 13.15 -8.87 13.46
C SER A 141 12.97 -7.55 12.71
N PHE A 142 13.95 -6.66 12.86
CA PHE A 142 14.04 -5.44 12.08
C PHE A 142 14.75 -5.69 10.75
N THR A 143 14.59 -4.78 9.81
CA THR A 143 15.47 -4.72 8.63
C THR A 143 16.93 -4.60 9.08
N ASP A 144 17.79 -5.50 8.60
CA ASP A 144 19.23 -5.40 8.80
C ASP A 144 19.80 -4.25 7.94
N VAL A 145 20.18 -3.16 8.61
CA VAL A 145 20.74 -1.95 7.98
C VAL A 145 21.92 -2.28 7.07
N SER A 146 22.77 -3.25 7.44
CA SER A 146 23.96 -3.60 6.67
C SER A 146 23.63 -4.24 5.32
N GLN A 147 22.43 -4.82 5.19
CA GLN A 147 21.97 -5.49 3.98
C GLN A 147 21.25 -4.55 3.00
N VAL A 148 20.75 -3.40 3.46
CA VAL A 148 19.91 -2.48 2.66
C VAL A 148 20.57 -2.08 1.36
N ARG A 149 21.81 -1.56 1.42
CA ARG A 149 22.51 -1.08 0.22
C ARG A 149 22.69 -2.20 -0.79
N GLN A 150 23.19 -3.35 -0.33
CA GLN A 150 23.41 -4.51 -1.18
C GLN A 150 22.10 -5.00 -1.82
N PHE A 151 21.01 -5.05 -1.06
CA PHE A 151 19.71 -5.47 -1.56
C PHE A 151 19.24 -4.56 -2.70
N VAL A 152 19.24 -3.25 -2.48
CA VAL A 152 18.80 -2.25 -3.46
C VAL A 152 19.66 -2.32 -4.72
N GLU A 153 21.00 -2.34 -4.58
CA GLU A 153 21.93 -2.35 -5.70
C GLU A 153 21.84 -3.63 -6.54
N GLN A 154 21.66 -4.79 -5.91
CA GLN A 154 21.63 -6.08 -6.63
C GLN A 154 20.26 -6.39 -7.24
N THR A 155 19.18 -5.89 -6.66
CA THR A 155 17.82 -6.16 -7.15
C THR A 155 17.35 -5.12 -8.15
N GLY A 156 17.72 -3.84 -7.98
CA GLY A 156 17.22 -2.75 -8.81
C GLY A 156 15.76 -2.35 -8.52
N VAL A 157 15.24 -2.66 -7.33
CA VAL A 157 13.89 -2.25 -6.92
C VAL A 157 13.72 -0.73 -6.92
N ASP A 158 12.50 -0.26 -7.19
CA ASP A 158 12.16 1.16 -7.19
C ASP A 158 11.83 1.66 -5.79
N PHE A 159 11.26 0.80 -4.93
CA PHE A 159 10.89 1.11 -3.55
C PHE A 159 11.28 -0.04 -2.63
N LEU A 160 11.55 0.28 -1.35
CA LEU A 160 11.88 -0.72 -0.33
C LEU A 160 10.92 -0.64 0.85
N ALA A 161 10.18 -1.71 1.08
CA ALA A 161 9.47 -1.95 2.33
C ALA A 161 10.45 -2.37 3.42
N VAL A 162 10.29 -1.77 4.60
CA VAL A 162 11.20 -1.95 5.74
C VAL A 162 10.42 -2.40 6.97
N ALA A 163 10.97 -3.37 7.70
CA ALA A 163 10.44 -3.86 8.96
C ALA A 163 11.01 -3.02 10.12
N LEU A 164 10.14 -2.29 10.79
CA LEU A 164 10.48 -1.37 11.89
C LEU A 164 9.92 -1.83 13.26
N GLY A 165 9.49 -3.08 13.36
CA GLY A 165 8.91 -3.67 14.57
C GLY A 165 7.38 -3.59 14.68
N SER A 166 6.70 -3.04 13.67
CA SER A 166 5.23 -3.06 13.57
C SER A 166 4.74 -4.39 13.01
N ALA A 167 3.80 -5.04 13.69
CA ALA A 167 3.10 -6.23 13.23
C ALA A 167 1.79 -5.87 12.49
N HIS A 168 1.27 -6.78 11.68
CA HIS A 168 -0.07 -6.62 11.11
C HIS A 168 -1.14 -6.84 12.18
N GLY A 169 -1.90 -5.79 12.50
CA GLY A 169 -3.14 -5.90 13.27
C GLY A 169 -3.09 -5.17 14.60
N VAL A 170 -4.27 -5.03 15.22
CA VAL A 170 -4.57 -4.22 16.42
C VAL A 170 -3.89 -4.79 17.67
N GLN A 171 -2.57 -4.81 17.71
CA GLN A 171 -1.82 -4.93 18.95
C GLN A 171 -1.70 -3.54 19.57
N LYS A 172 -1.92 -3.46 20.88
CA LYS A 172 -1.93 -2.21 21.63
C LYS A 172 -0.48 -1.73 21.80
N GLU A 173 -0.22 -0.50 21.38
CA GLU A 173 0.99 0.28 21.70
C GLU A 173 2.28 -0.21 21.02
N GLU A 174 2.20 -0.65 19.76
CA GLU A 174 3.40 -0.83 18.95
C GLU A 174 3.95 0.52 18.48
N HIS A 175 5.22 0.76 18.78
CA HIS A 175 5.97 1.94 18.37
C HIS A 175 6.94 1.59 17.24
N LEU A 176 7.13 2.52 16.31
CA LEU A 176 8.13 2.35 15.26
C LEU A 176 9.54 2.55 15.81
N ASN A 177 10.48 1.68 15.41
CA ASN A 177 11.90 1.94 15.65
C ASN A 177 12.41 3.02 14.67
N LEU A 178 12.25 4.28 15.06
CA LEU A 178 12.63 5.44 14.26
C LEU A 178 14.15 5.64 14.13
N GLU A 179 14.94 5.09 15.06
CA GLU A 179 16.41 5.09 14.98
C GLU A 179 16.89 4.19 13.86
N ILE A 180 16.37 2.96 13.79
CA ILE A 180 16.65 2.02 12.69
C ILE A 180 16.22 2.62 11.35
N LEU A 181 15.03 3.24 11.26
CA LEU A 181 14.58 3.90 10.04
C LEU A 181 15.56 4.97 9.56
N GLU A 182 16.11 5.77 10.47
CA GLU A 182 17.11 6.77 10.14
C GLU A 182 18.39 6.15 9.58
N GLU A 183 18.87 5.06 10.19
CA GLU A 183 20.04 4.34 9.69
C GLU A 183 19.79 3.69 8.33
N ILE A 184 18.63 3.09 8.09
CA ILE A 184 18.23 2.55 6.78
C ILE A 184 18.22 3.65 5.73
N THR A 185 17.66 4.82 6.07
CA THR A 185 17.57 5.97 5.15
C THR A 185 18.94 6.45 4.71
N LYS A 186 19.98 6.33 5.55
CA LYS A 186 21.37 6.65 5.19
C LYS A 186 21.98 5.65 4.21
N GLN A 187 21.43 4.43 4.09
CA GLN A 187 21.96 3.38 3.22
C GLN A 187 21.41 3.39 1.80
N THR A 188 20.32 4.13 1.53
CA THR A 188 19.69 4.13 0.21
C THR A 188 19.06 5.47 -0.17
N THR A 189 19.05 5.76 -1.47
CA THR A 189 18.41 6.94 -2.04
C THR A 189 16.99 6.69 -2.53
N ILE A 190 16.55 5.43 -2.62
CA ILE A 190 15.21 5.08 -3.11
C ILE A 190 14.14 5.35 -2.03
N PRO A 191 12.88 5.62 -2.41
CA PRO A 191 11.78 5.77 -1.48
C PRO A 191 11.57 4.55 -0.59
N LEU A 192 11.28 4.78 0.69
CA LEU A 192 10.97 3.74 1.66
C LEU A 192 9.46 3.61 1.85
N VAL A 193 9.01 2.39 2.16
CA VAL A 193 7.60 2.04 2.33
C VAL A 193 7.38 1.50 3.74
N LEU A 194 6.32 1.98 4.39
CA LEU A 194 5.89 1.51 5.69
C LEU A 194 4.66 0.60 5.51
N HIS A 195 4.83 -0.65 5.89
CA HIS A 195 3.75 -1.60 6.00
C HIS A 195 3.10 -1.54 7.38
N GLY A 196 1.87 -2.03 7.50
CA GLY A 196 1.18 -2.09 8.80
C GLY A 196 0.87 -0.72 9.41
N GLY A 197 0.50 0.29 8.62
CA GLY A 197 0.19 1.64 9.15
C GLY A 197 -1.08 1.75 10.00
N SER A 198 -1.84 0.66 10.15
CA SER A 198 -3.07 0.63 10.94
C SER A 198 -2.78 0.45 12.43
N GLY A 199 -3.39 1.28 13.28
CA GLY A 199 -3.22 1.24 14.73
C GLY A 199 -1.94 1.89 15.29
N LEU A 200 -0.99 2.30 14.43
CA LEU A 200 0.20 3.03 14.87
C LEU A 200 -0.14 4.44 15.38
N PRO A 201 0.62 4.97 16.36
CA PRO A 201 0.48 6.36 16.78
C PRO A 201 0.72 7.34 15.63
N ASP A 202 -0.13 8.37 15.52
CA ASP A 202 -0.01 9.41 14.49
C ASP A 202 1.35 10.10 14.49
N GLU A 203 1.94 10.31 15.68
CA GLU A 203 3.28 10.92 15.78
C GLU A 203 4.39 10.03 15.24
N ASP A 204 4.29 8.71 15.39
CA ASP A 204 5.26 7.78 14.80
C ASP A 204 5.15 7.80 13.28
N ILE A 205 3.93 7.81 12.73
CA ILE A 205 3.69 7.97 11.29
C ILE A 205 4.30 9.27 10.78
N LYS A 206 4.02 10.41 11.43
CA LYS A 206 4.57 11.72 11.02
C LYS A 206 6.09 11.72 11.07
N GLN A 207 6.70 11.13 12.10
CA GLN A 207 8.16 11.03 12.21
C GLN A 207 8.75 10.12 11.14
N ALA A 208 8.11 8.99 10.85
CA ALA A 208 8.54 8.07 9.80
C ALA A 208 8.53 8.74 8.41
N ILE A 209 7.51 9.54 8.11
CA ILE A 209 7.44 10.34 6.88
C ILE A 209 8.59 11.34 6.81
N ARG A 210 8.87 12.08 7.90
CA ARG A 210 10.00 13.01 7.95
C ARG A 210 11.34 12.31 7.74
N LYS A 211 11.46 11.06 8.14
CA LYS A 211 12.65 10.23 8.01
C LYS A 211 12.74 9.47 6.68
N GLY A 212 11.76 9.56 5.78
CA GLY A 212 11.89 9.07 4.40
C GLY A 212 10.86 8.03 3.96
N ILE A 213 9.88 7.69 4.81
CA ILE A 213 8.71 6.91 4.37
C ILE A 213 7.87 7.73 3.39
N CYS A 214 7.58 7.15 2.23
CA CYS A 214 6.89 7.82 1.11
C CYS A 214 5.60 7.10 0.68
N LYS A 215 5.39 5.86 1.12
CA LYS A 215 4.16 5.08 0.91
C LYS A 215 3.82 4.38 2.22
N ILE A 216 2.53 4.37 2.58
CA ILE A 216 2.05 3.72 3.81
C ILE A 216 0.87 2.82 3.47
N ASN A 217 0.96 1.53 3.82
CA ASN A 217 -0.10 0.56 3.55
C ASN A 217 -1.15 0.58 4.66
N ILE A 218 -2.43 0.69 4.29
CA ILE A 218 -3.60 0.71 5.18
C ILE A 218 -4.62 -0.33 4.73
N ASP A 219 -5.00 -1.22 5.66
CA ASP A 219 -5.91 -2.32 5.38
C ASP A 219 -6.82 -2.62 6.59
N THR A 220 -6.25 -2.82 7.77
CA THR A 220 -7.02 -3.20 8.97
C THR A 220 -7.98 -2.09 9.41
N ASP A 221 -7.58 -0.81 9.33
CA ASP A 221 -8.46 0.31 9.71
C ASP A 221 -9.70 0.37 8.81
N ILE A 222 -9.52 0.23 7.49
CA ILE A 222 -10.62 0.30 6.53
C ILE A 222 -11.55 -0.93 6.61
N ARG A 223 -11.02 -2.14 6.89
CA ARG A 223 -11.85 -3.32 7.16
C ARG A 223 -12.65 -3.18 8.44
N THR A 224 -12.05 -2.60 9.47
CA THR A 224 -12.72 -2.35 10.76
C THR A 224 -13.87 -1.36 10.58
N ALA A 225 -13.63 -0.26 9.85
CA ALA A 225 -14.66 0.72 9.49
C ALA A 225 -15.79 0.09 8.66
N PHE A 226 -15.44 -0.69 7.62
CA PHE A 226 -16.45 -1.38 6.80
C PHE A 226 -17.34 -2.30 7.64
N LYS A 227 -16.72 -3.10 8.53
CA LYS A 227 -17.42 -4.03 9.42
C LYS A 227 -18.33 -3.28 10.41
N GLN A 228 -17.89 -2.14 10.93
CA GLN A 228 -18.68 -1.34 11.84
C GLN A 228 -19.89 -0.73 11.15
N GLY A 229 -19.69 -0.06 10.01
CA GLY A 229 -20.80 0.49 9.22
C GLY A 229 -21.79 -0.58 8.76
N LEU A 230 -21.31 -1.80 8.46
CA LEU A 230 -22.20 -2.91 8.07
C LEU A 230 -23.11 -3.32 9.24
N LYS A 231 -22.57 -3.39 10.48
CA LYS A 231 -23.39 -3.67 11.66
C LYS A 231 -24.44 -2.59 11.90
N GLU A 232 -24.09 -1.33 11.67
CA GLU A 232 -24.99 -0.19 11.84
C GLU A 232 -26.11 -0.18 10.79
N GLY A 233 -25.77 -0.47 9.53
CA GLY A 233 -26.74 -0.60 8.45
C GLY A 233 -27.69 -1.77 8.67
N LEU A 234 -27.19 -2.92 9.11
CA LEU A 234 -28.01 -4.11 9.40
C LEU A 234 -28.94 -3.92 10.61
N ALA A 235 -28.68 -2.93 11.47
CA ALA A 235 -29.56 -2.58 12.58
C ALA A 235 -30.75 -1.70 12.17
N LYS A 236 -30.79 -1.24 10.90
CA LYS A 236 -31.92 -0.48 10.34
C LYS A 236 -33.01 -1.43 9.85
N ASP A 237 -34.26 -0.97 9.87
CA ASP A 237 -35.37 -1.64 9.20
C ASP A 237 -35.32 -1.32 7.69
N GLU A 238 -34.30 -1.88 7.02
CA GLU A 238 -34.02 -1.67 5.60
C GLU A 238 -33.67 -3.00 4.94
N SER A 239 -34.22 -3.23 3.75
CA SER A 239 -34.05 -4.46 2.98
C SER A 239 -33.18 -4.27 1.74
N ASP A 240 -33.05 -3.04 1.24
CA ASP A 240 -32.14 -2.71 0.16
C ASP A 240 -30.70 -2.73 0.68
N PHE A 241 -29.96 -3.78 0.31
CA PHE A 241 -28.57 -3.94 0.71
C PHE A 241 -27.68 -2.75 0.33
N ARG A 242 -28.06 -1.96 -0.68
CA ARG A 242 -27.31 -0.77 -1.09
C ARG A 242 -27.43 0.34 -0.05
N GLU A 243 -28.61 0.51 0.55
CA GLU A 243 -28.84 1.45 1.65
C GLU A 243 -28.10 1.00 2.92
N ILE A 244 -28.02 -0.31 3.16
CA ILE A 244 -27.22 -0.90 4.26
C ILE A 244 -25.72 -0.64 4.05
N LEU A 245 -25.19 -0.89 2.85
CA LEU A 245 -23.76 -0.73 2.55
C LEU A 245 -23.29 0.73 2.51
N LYS A 246 -24.20 1.71 2.41
CA LYS A 246 -23.83 3.13 2.51
C LYS A 246 -23.12 3.45 3.83
N PHE A 247 -23.57 2.86 4.94
CA PHE A 247 -22.93 3.04 6.25
C PHE A 247 -21.46 2.58 6.23
N SER A 248 -21.19 1.39 5.67
CA SER A 248 -19.81 0.91 5.49
C SER A 248 -18.96 1.82 4.62
N ILE A 249 -19.52 2.31 3.51
CA ILE A 249 -18.82 3.21 2.59
C ILE A 249 -18.49 4.54 3.28
N GLU A 250 -19.45 5.14 3.98
CA GLU A 250 -19.27 6.42 4.68
C GLU A 250 -18.22 6.34 5.79
N ASP A 251 -18.21 5.26 6.57
CA ASP A 251 -17.21 5.09 7.62
C ASP A 251 -15.81 4.83 7.06
N MET A 252 -15.71 4.05 5.99
CA MET A 252 -14.44 3.90 5.27
C MET A 252 -13.93 5.22 4.71
N ILE A 253 -14.81 6.05 4.13
CA ILE A 253 -14.44 7.38 3.61
C ILE A 253 -13.78 8.21 4.70
N LYS A 254 -14.38 8.28 5.90
CA LYS A 254 -13.82 9.03 7.04
C LYS A 254 -12.41 8.55 7.38
N VAL A 255 -12.21 7.23 7.50
CA VAL A 255 -10.90 6.65 7.80
C VAL A 255 -9.87 6.99 6.72
N VAL A 256 -10.23 6.84 5.44
CA VAL A 256 -9.31 7.15 4.33
C VAL A 256 -8.98 8.64 4.31
N GLU A 257 -9.95 9.52 4.55
CA GLU A 257 -9.72 10.97 4.66
C GLU A 257 -8.74 11.31 5.78
N ASP A 258 -8.90 10.71 6.95
CA ASP A 258 -8.03 10.96 8.10
C ASP A 258 -6.60 10.48 7.83
N LYS A 259 -6.44 9.33 7.18
CA LYS A 259 -5.12 8.84 6.76
C LYS A 259 -4.47 9.73 5.70
N ILE A 260 -5.21 10.20 4.70
CA ILE A 260 -4.71 11.13 3.68
C ILE A 260 -4.17 12.42 4.33
N LYS A 261 -4.93 12.99 5.29
CA LYS A 261 -4.51 14.18 6.04
C LYS A 261 -3.26 13.90 6.88
N LEU A 262 -3.25 12.78 7.61
CA LEU A 262 -2.12 12.36 8.42
C LEU A 262 -0.84 12.19 7.59
N PHE A 263 -0.97 11.64 6.39
CA PHE A 263 0.17 11.40 5.50
C PHE A 263 0.63 12.65 4.74
N GLY A 264 -0.16 13.72 4.77
CA GLY A 264 0.14 15.00 4.11
C GLY A 264 -0.05 14.98 2.59
N SER A 265 -0.83 14.02 2.06
CA SER A 265 -1.07 13.86 0.62
C SER A 265 -2.29 14.62 0.11
N GLU A 266 -3.02 15.35 0.95
CA GLU A 266 -4.11 16.22 0.52
C GLU A 266 -3.62 17.33 -0.42
N ASN A 267 -4.40 17.62 -1.48
CA ASN A 267 -4.09 18.61 -2.51
C ASN A 267 -2.73 18.37 -3.21
N LYS A 268 -2.33 17.10 -3.38
CA LYS A 268 -1.09 16.70 -4.06
C LYS A 268 -1.31 16.01 -5.41
N ALA A 269 -2.57 15.87 -5.84
CA ALA A 269 -2.93 15.33 -7.17
C ALA A 269 -2.55 16.29 -8.30
#